data_AF-A0A7V6W2G2-F1
#
_entry.id   AF-A0A7V6W2G2-F1
#
_cell.length_a   1.000
_cell.length_b   1.000
_cell.length_c   1.000
_cell.angle_alpha   90.00
_cell.angle_beta   90.00
_cell.angle_gamma   90.00
#
_symmetry.space_group_name_H-M   'P 1'
#
loop_
_entity.id
_entity.type
_entity.pdbx_description
1 polymer ?
#
loop_
_entity_poly.entity_id
_entity_poly.type
_entity_poly.pdbx_seq_one_letter_code
_entity_poly.pdbx_strand_id
1 'polypeptide(L)'
;MQKYINLYEVIKLIKNEDVSKKYFDYLRGETTKNYRHNEIINIKDFLEYTQLDYRLASGYLIGYEIPQLSKEFDLIKITPQKCINIEIKGNNVSMDKVKKQLIQNHHYLKIIKKKVFVVTYFAHTNEFYTLVNEDLQKIDLEVFKKNISVDKYEKLDIDEFFAPKNILVSPISNPEKFISGNYLLTEHQKAIKTKIIESVNKKMEFITELRGMLELVKRY
;
A
#
# COMPACT_ATOMS: atom_id res chain seq x y z
N MET A 1 8.21 19.03 0.95
CA MET A 1 6.75 18.75 0.96
C MET A 1 6.43 18.06 -0.34
N GLN A 2 6.03 16.79 -0.29
CA GLN A 2 5.73 16.03 -1.50
C GLN A 2 4.58 16.68 -2.27
N LYS A 3 4.72 16.74 -3.59
CA LYS A 3 3.76 17.43 -4.47
C LYS A 3 2.79 16.43 -5.09
N TYR A 4 1.55 16.87 -5.23
CA TYR A 4 0.54 16.18 -6.03
C TYR A 4 0.78 16.50 -7.51
N ILE A 5 1.08 15.46 -8.29
CA ILE A 5 1.56 15.53 -9.66
C ILE A 5 0.52 14.86 -10.59
N ASN A 6 0.51 15.27 -11.86
CA ASN A 6 -0.20 14.56 -12.91
C ASN A 6 0.71 13.50 -13.54
N LEU A 7 0.24 12.27 -13.66
CA LEU A 7 1.02 11.14 -14.20
C LEU A 7 1.51 11.38 -15.64
N TYR A 8 0.80 12.18 -16.44
CA TYR A 8 1.26 12.57 -17.78
C TYR A 8 2.49 13.48 -17.76
N GLU A 9 2.67 14.31 -16.72
CA GLU A 9 3.89 15.11 -16.58
C GLU A 9 5.09 14.19 -16.28
N VAL A 10 4.87 13.14 -15.50
CA VAL A 10 5.92 12.21 -15.07
C VAL A 10 6.55 11.48 -16.27
N ILE A 11 5.73 11.12 -17.25
CA ILE A 11 6.18 10.36 -18.45
C ILE A 11 6.66 11.25 -19.60
N LYS A 12 6.59 12.59 -19.46
CA LYS A 12 6.83 13.54 -20.56
C LYS A 12 8.21 13.44 -21.19
N LEU A 13 9.24 13.20 -20.37
CA LEU A 13 10.65 13.15 -20.80
C LEU A 13 11.26 11.75 -20.67
N ILE A 14 10.42 10.72 -20.74
CA ILE A 14 10.78 9.31 -20.49
C ILE A 14 11.82 8.74 -21.47
N LYS A 15 12.03 9.33 -22.65
CA LYS A 15 12.95 8.75 -23.66
C LYS A 15 14.42 8.75 -23.24
N ASN A 16 14.82 9.64 -22.33
CA ASN A 16 16.18 9.74 -21.83
C ASN A 16 16.15 9.66 -20.31
N GLU A 17 16.82 8.64 -19.76
CA GLU A 17 16.79 8.36 -18.32
C GLU A 17 17.29 9.53 -17.47
N ASP A 18 18.42 10.14 -17.83
CA ASP A 18 19.01 11.25 -17.09
C ASP A 18 18.12 12.50 -17.08
N VAL A 19 17.52 12.82 -18.24
CA VAL A 19 16.59 13.95 -18.36
C VAL A 19 15.30 13.65 -17.61
N SER A 20 14.77 12.43 -17.74
CA SER A 20 13.58 11.97 -17.03
C SER A 20 13.78 12.06 -15.51
N LYS A 21 14.94 11.64 -15.00
CA LYS A 21 15.29 11.76 -13.57
C LYS A 21 15.31 13.21 -13.12
N LYS A 22 16.06 14.08 -13.83
CA LYS A 22 16.15 15.52 -13.49
C LYS A 22 14.78 16.19 -13.46
N TYR A 23 13.92 15.83 -14.41
CA TYR A 23 12.58 16.37 -14.48
C TYR A 23 11.67 15.82 -13.38
N PHE A 24 11.78 14.54 -13.04
CA PHE A 24 11.07 13.95 -11.91
C PHE A 24 11.46 14.61 -10.59
N ASP A 25 12.75 14.84 -10.36
CA ASP A 25 13.26 15.58 -9.19
C ASP A 25 12.70 17.01 -9.13
N TYR A 26 12.63 17.70 -10.28
CA TYR A 26 11.99 19.01 -10.40
C TYR A 26 10.49 18.97 -10.05
N LEU A 27 9.75 17.98 -10.57
CA LEU A 27 8.33 17.80 -10.31
C LEU A 27 8.05 17.54 -8.82
N ARG A 28 8.90 16.75 -8.15
CA ARG A 28 8.80 16.51 -6.70
C ARG A 28 9.27 17.70 -5.86
N GLY A 29 10.18 18.52 -6.40
CA GLY A 29 10.82 19.61 -5.66
C GLY A 29 11.88 19.13 -4.67
N GLU A 30 12.37 17.90 -4.85
CA GLU A 30 13.44 17.29 -4.04
C GLU A 30 14.19 16.25 -4.88
N THR A 31 15.46 16.02 -4.55
CA THR A 31 16.25 14.99 -5.23
C THR A 31 15.80 13.61 -4.78
N THR A 32 15.31 12.80 -5.72
CA THR A 32 14.92 11.42 -5.48
C THR A 32 16.17 10.56 -5.27
N LYS A 33 16.26 9.89 -4.12
CA LYS A 33 17.35 8.95 -3.82
C LYS A 33 17.22 7.64 -4.59
N ASN A 34 15.99 7.21 -4.88
CA ASN A 34 15.66 5.90 -5.44
C ASN A 34 14.91 6.00 -6.78
N TYR A 35 15.31 6.92 -7.67
CA TYR A 35 14.69 6.98 -9.00
C TYR A 35 14.98 5.69 -9.77
N ARG A 36 13.93 5.04 -10.28
CA ARG A 36 14.03 3.86 -11.13
C ARG A 36 13.30 4.12 -12.44
N HIS A 37 14.05 4.18 -13.55
CA HIS A 37 13.46 4.51 -14.84
C HIS A 37 12.36 3.54 -15.28
N ASN A 38 12.53 2.25 -14.98
CA ASN A 38 11.52 1.23 -15.25
C ASN A 38 10.19 1.49 -14.53
N GLU A 39 10.16 2.19 -13.40
CA GLU A 39 8.90 2.54 -12.74
C GLU A 39 8.14 3.61 -13.51
N ILE A 40 8.85 4.56 -14.10
CA ILE A 40 8.28 5.58 -14.99
C ILE A 40 7.73 4.91 -16.26
N ILE A 41 8.42 3.89 -16.78
CA ILE A 41 7.95 3.07 -17.90
C ILE A 41 6.66 2.32 -17.51
N ASN A 42 6.62 1.70 -16.34
CA ASN A 42 5.40 1.02 -15.90
C ASN A 42 4.22 2.00 -15.69
N ILE A 43 4.47 3.25 -15.27
CA ILE A 43 3.45 4.31 -15.21
C ILE A 43 2.95 4.67 -16.62
N LYS A 44 3.84 4.73 -17.61
CA LYS A 44 3.45 4.93 -19.02
C LYS A 44 2.55 3.79 -19.49
N ASP A 45 2.94 2.54 -19.26
CA ASP A 45 2.16 1.36 -19.68
C ASP A 45 0.79 1.33 -18.98
N PHE A 46 0.76 1.69 -17.69
CA PHE A 46 -0.47 1.89 -16.93
C PHE A 46 -1.38 2.94 -17.59
N LEU A 47 -0.85 4.11 -17.97
CA LEU A 47 -1.64 5.17 -18.61
C LEU A 47 -2.14 4.77 -20.01
N GLU A 48 -1.32 4.08 -20.80
CA GLU A 48 -1.69 3.60 -22.14
C GLU A 48 -2.80 2.56 -22.08
N TYR A 49 -2.69 1.60 -21.15
CA TYR A 49 -3.71 0.56 -20.99
C TYR A 49 -5.02 1.12 -20.41
N THR A 50 -4.91 1.96 -19.37
CA THR A 50 -6.10 2.50 -18.70
C THR A 50 -6.79 3.60 -19.49
N GLN A 51 -6.07 4.31 -20.36
CA GLN A 51 -6.59 5.46 -21.09
C GLN A 51 -7.25 6.49 -20.15
N LEU A 52 -6.63 6.76 -18.99
CA LEU A 52 -7.14 7.76 -18.07
C LEU A 52 -7.10 9.14 -18.70
N ASP A 53 -8.16 9.92 -18.57
CA ASP A 53 -8.11 11.31 -18.99
C ASP A 53 -7.14 12.13 -18.12
N TYR A 54 -6.72 13.29 -18.62
CA TYR A 54 -5.75 14.15 -17.93
C TYR A 54 -6.23 14.58 -16.54
N ARG A 55 -7.55 14.69 -16.30
CA ARG A 55 -8.10 15.10 -15.01
C ARG A 55 -8.01 13.95 -14.00
N LEU A 56 -8.35 12.74 -14.42
CA LEU A 56 -8.23 11.54 -13.59
C LEU A 56 -6.76 11.19 -13.30
N ALA A 57 -5.86 11.42 -14.25
CA ALA A 57 -4.41 11.25 -14.08
C ALA A 57 -3.75 12.33 -13.18
N SER A 58 -4.49 13.37 -12.77
CA SER A 58 -4.01 14.41 -11.84
C SER A 58 -4.18 14.01 -10.37
N GLY A 59 -3.32 14.58 -9.51
CA GLY A 59 -3.51 14.55 -8.06
C GLY A 59 -2.90 13.32 -7.39
N TYR A 60 -1.79 12.80 -7.92
CA TYR A 60 -1.08 11.68 -7.35
C TYR A 60 0.19 12.12 -6.61
N LEU A 61 0.39 11.55 -5.44
CA LEU A 61 1.70 11.46 -4.80
C LEU A 61 2.39 10.20 -5.32
N ILE A 62 3.67 10.31 -5.64
CA ILE A 62 4.42 9.29 -6.37
C ILE A 62 5.64 8.90 -5.55
N GLY A 63 5.77 7.62 -5.20
CA GLY A 63 6.81 7.14 -4.29
C GLY A 63 6.72 7.83 -2.93
N TYR A 64 5.52 7.80 -2.33
CA TYR A 64 5.30 8.35 -0.99
C TYR A 64 5.90 7.39 0.03
N GLU A 65 6.83 7.89 0.85
CA GLU A 65 7.52 7.12 1.87
C GLU A 65 7.07 7.57 3.26
N ILE A 66 6.86 6.61 4.16
CA ILE A 66 6.72 6.83 5.60
C ILE A 66 8.02 6.33 6.25
N PRO A 67 9.03 7.21 6.47
CA PRO A 67 10.39 6.78 6.78
C PRO A 67 10.48 5.90 8.03
N GLN A 68 9.77 6.28 9.09
CA GLN A 68 9.74 5.56 10.37
C GLN A 68 9.11 4.16 10.32
N LEU A 69 8.42 3.82 9.23
CA LEU A 69 7.81 2.52 9.01
C LEU A 69 8.46 1.74 7.86
N SER A 70 9.51 2.31 7.24
CA SER A 70 10.17 1.73 6.05
C SER A 70 9.16 1.31 4.98
N LYS A 71 8.12 2.13 4.79
CA LYS A 71 6.99 1.84 3.90
C LYS A 71 6.94 2.86 2.78
N GLU A 72 6.98 2.37 1.55
CA GLU A 72 6.78 3.15 0.33
C GLU A 72 5.48 2.73 -0.38
N PHE A 73 4.80 3.70 -0.99
CA PHE A 73 3.65 3.50 -1.87
C PHE A 73 3.96 4.09 -3.24
N ASP A 74 3.69 3.31 -4.30
CA ASP A 74 3.98 3.75 -5.66
C ASP A 74 3.12 4.98 -6.01
N LEU A 75 1.80 4.87 -5.91
CA LEU A 75 0.86 5.96 -6.16
C LEU A 75 -0.18 6.09 -5.04
N ILE A 76 -0.41 7.32 -4.58
CA ILE A 76 -1.52 7.68 -3.68
C ILE A 76 -2.29 8.86 -4.27
N LYS A 77 -3.63 8.76 -4.32
CA LYS A 77 -4.52 9.88 -4.64
C LYS A 77 -5.57 10.02 -3.55
N ILE A 78 -5.71 11.24 -3.03
CA ILE A 78 -6.71 11.57 -2.02
C ILE A 78 -7.85 12.35 -2.66
N THR A 79 -9.06 11.91 -2.41
CA THR A 79 -10.31 12.55 -2.86
C THR A 79 -11.15 12.87 -1.62
N PRO A 80 -12.22 13.67 -1.73
CA PRO A 80 -13.07 13.97 -0.59
C PRO A 80 -13.62 12.72 0.12
N GLN A 81 -13.90 11.63 -0.60
CA GLN A 81 -14.48 10.41 -0.03
C GLN A 81 -13.47 9.25 0.14
N LYS A 82 -12.44 9.17 -0.70
CA LYS A 82 -11.54 8.01 -0.80
C LYS A 82 -10.06 8.36 -0.71
N CYS A 83 -9.29 7.47 -0.11
CA CYS A 83 -7.86 7.33 -0.32
C CYS A 83 -7.61 6.16 -1.29
N ILE A 84 -7.06 6.45 -2.45
CA ILE A 84 -6.76 5.49 -3.51
C ILE A 84 -5.27 5.21 -3.49
N ASN A 85 -4.88 3.95 -3.43
CA ASN A 85 -3.51 3.51 -3.62
C ASN A 85 -3.43 2.50 -4.76
N ILE A 86 -2.47 2.74 -5.66
CA ILE A 86 -2.19 1.89 -6.82
C ILE A 86 -0.72 1.48 -6.70
N GLU A 87 -0.49 0.18 -6.62
CA GLU A 87 0.83 -0.45 -6.70
C GLU A 87 1.05 -0.92 -8.14
N ILE A 88 2.21 -0.63 -8.71
CA ILE A 88 2.53 -0.96 -10.10
C ILE A 88 3.68 -1.96 -10.12
N LYS A 89 3.43 -3.15 -10.69
CA LYS A 89 4.42 -4.22 -10.78
C LYS A 89 4.79 -4.48 -12.25
N GLY A 90 6.04 -4.21 -12.60
CA GLY A 90 6.60 -4.57 -13.91
C GLY A 90 6.82 -6.07 -14.09
N ASN A 91 7.01 -6.82 -12.99
CA ASN A 91 7.33 -8.24 -13.00
C ASN A 91 6.31 -9.07 -12.21
N ASN A 92 6.34 -10.38 -12.42
CA ASN A 92 5.55 -11.33 -11.64
C ASN A 92 5.98 -11.35 -10.16
N VAL A 93 4.98 -11.35 -9.29
CA VAL A 93 5.10 -11.48 -7.83
C VAL A 93 4.03 -12.46 -7.39
N SER A 94 4.33 -13.32 -6.39
CA SER A 94 3.33 -14.28 -5.92
C SER A 94 2.09 -13.58 -5.37
N MET A 95 0.91 -14.17 -5.61
CA MET A 95 -0.37 -13.61 -5.17
C MET A 95 -0.45 -13.46 -3.64
N ASP A 96 0.23 -14.31 -2.88
CA ASP A 96 0.35 -14.16 -1.42
C ASP A 96 1.10 -12.89 -1.01
N LYS A 97 2.17 -12.53 -1.74
CA LYS A 97 2.90 -11.29 -1.50
C LYS A 97 2.05 -10.08 -1.86
N VAL A 98 1.30 -10.15 -2.96
CA VAL A 98 0.35 -9.11 -3.37
C VAL A 98 -0.73 -8.93 -2.30
N LYS A 99 -1.38 -10.01 -1.86
CA LYS A 99 -2.41 -10.00 -0.80
C LYS A 99 -1.86 -9.37 0.48
N LYS A 100 -0.70 -9.82 0.95
CA LYS A 100 -0.05 -9.27 2.15
C LYS A 100 0.26 -7.78 2.00
N GLN A 101 0.77 -7.34 0.84
CA GLN A 101 1.05 -5.94 0.57
C GLN A 101 -0.23 -5.09 0.58
N LEU A 102 -1.30 -5.53 -0.08
CA LEU A 102 -2.57 -4.80 -0.12
C LEU A 102 -3.23 -4.72 1.26
N ILE A 103 -3.20 -5.79 2.07
CA ILE A 103 -3.75 -5.78 3.44
C ILE A 103 -2.98 -4.76 4.29
N GLN A 104 -1.64 -4.77 4.19
CA GLN A 104 -0.80 -3.81 4.88
C GLN A 104 -1.09 -2.37 4.41
N ASN A 105 -1.12 -2.12 3.10
CA ASN A 105 -1.41 -0.81 2.54
C ASN A 105 -2.77 -0.30 3.01
N HIS A 106 -3.78 -1.15 2.99
CA HIS A 106 -5.13 -0.83 3.46
C HIS A 106 -5.12 -0.41 4.93
N HIS A 107 -4.44 -1.19 5.79
CA HIS A 107 -4.29 -0.89 7.21
C HIS A 107 -3.61 0.47 7.46
N TYR A 108 -2.55 0.77 6.72
CA TYR A 108 -1.81 2.03 6.84
C TYR A 108 -2.69 3.23 6.46
N LEU A 109 -3.37 3.14 5.31
CA LEU A 109 -4.12 4.25 4.75
C LEU A 109 -5.45 4.51 5.48
N LYS A 110 -5.95 3.57 6.28
CA LYS A 110 -7.12 3.80 7.16
C LYS A 110 -6.93 4.98 8.12
N ILE A 111 -5.69 5.32 8.48
CA ILE A 111 -5.37 6.46 9.36
C ILE A 111 -5.82 7.81 8.77
N ILE A 112 -5.95 7.89 7.44
CA ILE A 112 -6.45 9.08 6.75
C ILE A 112 -7.96 9.28 6.97
N LYS A 113 -8.66 8.32 7.59
CA LYS A 113 -10.10 8.37 7.92
C LYS A 113 -11.01 8.59 6.70
N LYS A 114 -10.63 8.01 5.57
CA LYS A 114 -11.41 7.96 4.32
C LYS A 114 -11.62 6.51 3.89
N LYS A 115 -12.58 6.28 2.98
CA LYS A 115 -12.73 4.94 2.38
C LYS A 115 -11.45 4.60 1.61
N VAL A 116 -10.86 3.45 1.88
CA VAL A 116 -9.59 3.06 1.26
C VAL A 116 -9.86 2.13 0.09
N PHE A 117 -9.28 2.43 -1.07
CA PHE A 117 -9.21 1.54 -2.22
C PHE A 117 -7.74 1.25 -2.53
N VAL A 118 -7.33 -0.01 -2.38
CA VAL A 118 -5.98 -0.48 -2.68
C VAL A 118 -6.03 -1.45 -3.85
N VAL A 119 -5.15 -1.28 -4.83
CA VAL A 119 -5.11 -2.14 -6.02
C VAL A 119 -3.67 -2.32 -6.48
N THR A 120 -3.36 -3.50 -7.01
CA THR A 120 -2.12 -3.78 -7.72
C THR A 120 -2.41 -3.93 -9.19
N TYR A 121 -1.65 -3.23 -10.02
CA TYR A 121 -1.62 -3.35 -11.48
C TYR A 121 -0.33 -4.07 -11.92
N PHE A 122 -0.48 -5.10 -12.74
CA PHE A 122 0.64 -5.80 -13.36
C PHE A 122 0.82 -5.31 -14.81
N ALA A 123 1.91 -4.60 -15.08
CA ALA A 123 2.15 -3.99 -16.39
C ALA A 123 2.30 -5.03 -17.51
N HIS A 124 2.94 -6.16 -17.22
CA HIS A 124 3.21 -7.21 -18.21
C HIS A 124 1.97 -8.05 -18.61
N THR A 125 0.94 -8.14 -17.75
CA THR A 125 -0.31 -8.88 -18.03
C THR A 125 -1.53 -7.98 -18.17
N ASN A 126 -1.41 -6.69 -17.85
CA ASN A 126 -2.50 -5.73 -17.81
C ASN A 126 -3.65 -6.14 -16.86
N GLU A 127 -3.30 -6.78 -15.75
CA GLU A 127 -4.26 -7.26 -14.76
C GLU A 127 -4.31 -6.38 -13.51
N PHE A 128 -5.49 -6.27 -12.92
CA PHE A 128 -5.71 -5.58 -11.65
C PHE A 128 -6.16 -6.56 -10.56
N TYR A 129 -5.60 -6.41 -9.37
CA TYR A 129 -6.00 -7.18 -8.19
C TYR A 129 -6.26 -6.24 -7.01
N THR A 130 -7.38 -6.44 -6.32
CA THR A 130 -7.79 -5.66 -5.14
C THR A 130 -8.23 -6.57 -4.01
N LEU A 131 -8.63 -5.99 -2.87
CA LEU A 131 -9.19 -6.71 -1.74
C LEU A 131 -10.71 -6.59 -1.70
N VAL A 132 -11.39 -7.73 -1.59
CA VAL A 132 -12.82 -7.81 -1.28
C VAL A 132 -12.97 -8.75 -0.09
N ASN A 133 -13.49 -8.23 1.04
CA ASN A 133 -13.59 -8.96 2.31
C ASN A 133 -12.26 -9.60 2.74
N GLU A 134 -11.15 -8.88 2.58
CA GLU A 134 -9.77 -9.32 2.86
C GLU A 134 -9.22 -10.42 1.93
N ASP A 135 -9.98 -10.85 0.93
CA ASP A 135 -9.52 -11.77 -0.10
C ASP A 135 -9.07 -11.04 -1.36
N LEU A 136 -8.04 -11.60 -2.01
CA LEU A 136 -7.49 -11.06 -3.23
C LEU A 136 -8.41 -11.42 -4.40
N GLN A 137 -8.87 -10.42 -5.13
CA GLN A 137 -9.75 -10.60 -6.27
C GLN A 137 -9.21 -9.87 -7.49
N LYS A 138 -9.18 -10.56 -8.63
CA LYS A 138 -8.93 -9.96 -9.94
C LYS A 138 -10.14 -9.11 -10.33
N ILE A 139 -9.90 -7.88 -10.79
CA ILE A 139 -10.94 -6.98 -11.30
C ILE A 139 -10.62 -6.58 -12.74
N ASP A 140 -11.66 -6.26 -13.51
CA ASP A 140 -11.50 -5.72 -14.86
C ASP A 140 -11.20 -4.21 -14.82
N LEU A 141 -10.87 -3.67 -16.00
CA LEU A 141 -10.54 -2.26 -16.18
C LEU A 141 -11.72 -1.33 -15.83
N GLU A 142 -12.96 -1.74 -16.11
CA GLU A 142 -14.14 -0.90 -15.87
C GLU A 142 -14.44 -0.77 -14.37
N VAL A 143 -14.30 -1.87 -13.62
CA VAL A 143 -14.37 -1.88 -12.16
C VAL A 143 -13.26 -1.03 -11.54
N PHE A 144 -12.03 -1.11 -12.09
CA PHE A 144 -10.94 -0.23 -11.66
C PHE A 144 -11.28 1.25 -11.91
N LYS A 145 -11.68 1.61 -13.13
CA LYS A 145 -12.05 2.99 -13.51
C LYS A 145 -13.17 3.54 -12.63
N LYS A 146 -14.23 2.76 -12.39
CA LYS A 146 -15.32 3.14 -11.48
C LYS A 146 -14.86 3.44 -10.06
N ASN A 147 -13.80 2.76 -9.59
CA ASN A 147 -13.28 3.01 -8.25
C ASN A 147 -12.49 4.31 -8.14
N ILE A 148 -11.88 4.77 -9.24
CA ILE A 148 -11.03 5.96 -9.30
C ILE A 148 -11.65 7.16 -10.03
N SER A 149 -12.88 7.04 -10.52
CA SER A 149 -13.62 8.03 -11.32
C SER A 149 -14.09 9.26 -10.51
N VAL A 150 -13.17 9.86 -9.76
CA VAL A 150 -13.41 11.09 -8.99
C VAL A 150 -12.43 12.15 -9.46
N ASP A 151 -12.97 13.14 -10.17
CA ASP A 151 -12.19 14.21 -10.80
C ASP A 151 -11.54 15.13 -9.75
N LYS A 152 -12.16 15.26 -8.57
CA LYS A 152 -11.66 16.12 -7.49
C LYS A 152 -10.67 15.37 -6.60
N TYR A 153 -9.44 15.86 -6.55
CA TYR A 153 -8.46 15.47 -5.54
C TYR A 153 -8.32 16.55 -4.46
N GLU A 154 -7.83 16.15 -3.29
CA GLU A 154 -7.52 17.03 -2.18
C GLU A 154 -6.01 17.08 -1.98
N LYS A 155 -5.47 18.29 -1.80
CA LYS A 155 -4.06 18.49 -1.45
C LYS A 155 -3.92 18.47 0.08
N LEU A 156 -3.98 17.28 0.66
CA LEU A 156 -3.72 17.11 2.08
C LEU A 156 -2.23 16.98 2.34
N ASP A 157 -1.77 17.52 3.47
CA ASP A 157 -0.49 17.13 4.03
C ASP A 157 -0.63 15.76 4.72
N ILE A 158 -0.33 14.70 3.99
CA ILE A 158 -0.44 13.34 4.51
C ILE A 158 0.61 13.04 5.59
N ASP A 159 1.69 13.80 5.68
CA ASP A 159 2.70 13.63 6.73
C ASP A 159 2.11 13.92 8.12
N GLU A 160 1.13 14.83 8.21
CA GLU A 160 0.41 15.09 9.46
C GLU A 160 -0.34 13.85 9.98
N PHE A 161 -0.94 13.07 9.07
CA PHE A 161 -1.66 11.85 9.45
C PHE A 161 -0.70 10.76 9.94
N PHE A 162 0.47 10.67 9.34
CA PHE A 162 1.50 9.69 9.70
C PHE A 162 2.47 10.18 10.78
N ALA A 163 2.31 11.37 11.33
CA ALA A 163 3.15 11.86 12.43
C ALA A 163 3.19 10.86 13.60
N PRO A 164 4.35 10.68 14.29
CA PRO A 164 4.51 9.70 15.37
C PRO A 164 3.37 9.69 16.40
N LYS A 165 2.90 10.87 16.82
CA LYS A 165 1.79 11.05 17.77
C LYS A 165 0.47 10.40 17.34
N ASN A 166 0.27 10.21 16.03
CA ASN A 166 -0.96 9.68 15.45
C ASN A 166 -0.89 8.17 15.24
N ILE A 167 0.30 7.61 15.04
CA ILE A 167 0.50 6.20 14.65
C ILE A 167 1.11 5.33 15.76
N LEU A 168 1.92 5.91 16.65
CA LEU A 168 2.55 5.22 17.77
C LEU A 168 1.60 5.28 18.98
N VAL A 169 0.66 4.34 18.99
CA VAL A 169 -0.35 4.23 20.04
C VAL A 169 0.17 3.29 21.12
N SER A 170 0.27 3.78 22.36
CA SER A 170 0.56 2.92 23.51
C SER A 170 -0.74 2.28 24.03
N PRO A 171 -0.73 0.97 24.36
CA PRO A 171 -1.87 0.30 24.99
C PRO A 171 -2.30 0.94 26.32
N ILE A 172 -1.36 1.64 26.98
CA ILE A 172 -1.59 2.26 28.29
C ILE A 172 -2.17 3.67 28.14
N SER A 173 -1.63 4.48 27.23
CA SER A 173 -2.07 5.88 27.08
C SER A 173 -3.29 6.04 26.17
N ASN A 174 -3.53 5.08 25.26
CA ASN A 174 -4.58 5.18 24.24
C ASN A 174 -5.23 3.80 23.99
N PRO A 175 -5.84 3.19 25.02
CA PRO A 175 -6.40 1.84 24.93
C PRO A 175 -7.47 1.71 23.84
N GLU A 176 -8.34 2.71 23.65
CA GLU A 176 -9.39 2.66 22.63
C GLU A 176 -8.84 2.53 21.20
N LYS A 177 -7.83 3.34 20.85
CA LYS A 177 -7.17 3.27 19.53
C LYS A 177 -6.44 1.94 19.36
N PHE A 178 -5.87 1.40 20.43
CA PHE A 178 -5.21 0.12 20.41
C PHE A 178 -6.20 -1.03 20.15
N ILE A 179 -7.31 -1.06 20.91
CA ILE A 179 -8.37 -2.06 20.76
C ILE A 179 -9.01 -1.98 19.37
N SER A 180 -9.21 -0.78 18.84
CA SER A 180 -9.77 -0.57 17.50
C SER A 180 -8.78 -0.80 16.36
N GLY A 181 -7.53 -1.21 16.65
CA GLY A 181 -6.49 -1.43 15.65
C GLY A 181 -5.99 -0.18 14.92
N ASN A 182 -6.28 1.03 15.42
CA ASN A 182 -5.92 2.30 14.79
C ASN A 182 -4.48 2.72 15.13
N TYR A 183 -3.52 1.84 14.87
CA TYR A 183 -2.10 2.04 15.12
C TYR A 183 -1.24 1.33 14.07
N LEU A 184 -0.01 1.81 13.88
CA LEU A 184 0.96 1.18 12.97
C LEU A 184 2.15 0.68 13.77
N LEU A 185 2.62 -0.52 13.40
CA LEU A 185 3.80 -1.12 14.00
C LEU A 185 5.02 -0.83 13.15
N THR A 186 6.15 -0.54 13.79
CA THR A 186 7.45 -0.52 13.14
C THR A 186 7.86 -1.93 12.70
N GLU A 187 8.81 -2.05 11.79
CA GLU A 187 9.33 -3.37 11.37
C GLU A 187 9.87 -4.19 12.55
N HIS A 188 10.54 -3.55 13.51
CA HIS A 188 10.99 -4.21 14.73
C HIS A 188 9.83 -4.76 15.57
N GLN A 189 8.77 -3.95 15.76
CA GLN A 189 7.58 -4.39 16.50
C GLN A 189 6.81 -5.50 15.78
N LYS A 190 6.73 -5.45 14.44
CA LYS A 190 6.16 -6.55 13.64
C LYS A 190 6.95 -7.83 13.83
N ALA A 191 8.29 -7.77 13.79
CA ALA A 191 9.14 -8.92 14.02
C ALA A 191 8.94 -9.53 15.42
N ILE A 192 8.83 -8.70 16.45
CA ILE A 192 8.49 -9.16 17.81
C ILE A 192 7.11 -9.82 17.83
N LYS A 193 6.09 -9.18 17.26
CA LYS A 193 4.73 -9.73 17.17
C LYS A 193 4.72 -11.11 16.51
N THR A 194 5.40 -11.26 15.37
CA THR A 194 5.51 -12.54 14.65
C THR A 194 6.14 -13.61 15.54
N LYS A 195 7.28 -13.32 16.18
CA LYS A 195 7.95 -14.27 17.09
C LYS A 195 7.07 -14.70 18.26
N ILE A 196 6.29 -13.77 18.83
CA ILE A 196 5.36 -14.08 19.92
C ILE A 196 4.27 -15.04 19.43
N ILE A 197 3.65 -14.73 18.28
CA ILE A 197 2.58 -15.56 17.69
C ILE A 197 3.10 -16.97 17.37
N GLU A 198 4.28 -17.08 16.74
CA GLU A 198 4.92 -18.36 16.44
C GLU A 198 5.19 -19.17 17.71
N SER A 199 5.67 -18.53 18.77
CA SER A 199 5.92 -19.19 20.06
C SER A 199 4.63 -19.71 20.71
N VAL A 200 3.54 -18.93 20.64
CA VAL A 200 2.22 -19.33 21.15
C VAL A 200 1.66 -20.51 20.36
N ASN A 201 1.71 -20.45 19.02
CA ASN A 201 1.22 -21.52 18.16
C ASN A 201 1.96 -22.83 18.44
N LYS A 202 3.30 -22.81 18.55
CA LYS A 202 4.11 -23.98 18.89
C LYS A 202 3.73 -24.59 20.24
N LYS A 203 3.47 -23.77 21.26
CA LYS A 203 2.98 -24.26 22.56
C LYS A 203 1.60 -24.90 22.45
N MET A 204 0.72 -24.33 21.62
CA MET A 204 -0.65 -24.81 21.44
C MET A 204 -0.69 -26.14 20.67
N GLU A 205 0.19 -26.33 19.69
CA GLU A 205 0.42 -27.62 19.01
C GLU A 205 0.83 -28.70 20.01
N PHE A 206 1.83 -28.41 20.86
CA PHE A 206 2.29 -29.33 21.90
C PHE A 206 1.18 -29.73 22.89
N ILE A 207 0.35 -28.78 23.33
CA ILE A 207 -0.80 -29.06 24.22
C ILE A 207 -1.82 -29.96 23.52
N THR A 208 -2.04 -29.76 22.22
CA THR A 208 -2.99 -30.55 21.42
C THR A 208 -2.48 -31.99 21.26
N GLU A 209 -1.19 -32.18 21.00
CA GLU A 209 -0.54 -33.50 20.96
C GLU A 209 -0.66 -34.25 22.28
N LEU A 210 -0.35 -33.60 23.42
CA LEU A 210 -0.49 -34.20 24.75
C LEU A 210 -1.93 -34.64 25.04
N ARG A 211 -2.92 -33.83 24.66
CA ARG A 211 -4.33 -34.18 24.81
C ARG A 211 -4.71 -35.41 23.98
N GLY A 212 -4.23 -35.50 22.73
CA GLY A 212 -4.43 -36.67 21.87
C GLY A 212 -3.83 -37.94 22.47
N MET A 213 -2.62 -37.85 23.03
CA MET A 213 -1.98 -38.97 23.73
C MET A 213 -2.76 -39.41 24.98
N LEU A 214 -3.26 -38.47 25.78
CA LEU A 214 -4.11 -38.77 26.96
C LEU A 214 -5.43 -39.44 26.59
N GLU A 215 -6.06 -39.06 25.48
CA GLU A 215 -7.29 -39.70 24.99
C GLU A 215 -7.06 -41.13 24.48
N LEU A 216 -5.89 -41.40 23.88
CA LEU A 216 -5.48 -42.75 23.50
C LEU A 216 -5.29 -43.65 24.72
N VAL A 217 -4.64 -43.15 25.78
CA VAL A 217 -4.42 -43.91 27.02
C VAL A 217 -5.73 -44.25 27.73
N LYS A 218 -6.76 -43.39 27.66
CA LYS A 218 -8.08 -43.64 28.27
C LYS A 218 -8.96 -44.66 27.53
N ARG A 219 -8.57 -45.10 26.33
CA ARG A 219 -9.29 -46.10 25.53
C ARG A 219 -8.83 -47.54 25.79
N TYR A 220 -7.81 -47.70 26.63
CA TYR A 220 -7.34 -48.98 27.17
C TYR A 220 -7.70 -49.07 28.65
#